data_AF-A0A662XTY7-F1
#
_entry.id   AF-A0A662XTY7-F1
#
_cell.length_a   1.000
_cell.length_b   1.000
_cell.length_c   1.000
_cell.angle_alpha   90.00
_cell.angle_beta   90.00
_cell.angle_gamma   90.00
#
_symmetry.space_group_name_H-M   'P 1'
#
loop_
_entity.id
_entity.type
_entity.pdbx_description
1 polymer ?
#
loop_
_entity_poly.entity_id
_entity_poly.type
_entity_poly.pdbx_seq_one_letter_code
_entity_poly.pdbx_strand_id
1 'polypeptide(L)'
;MDRTSDFVGITVLFETGIARPQTHRPLSRDARLAQQIADQLRQQELCLRELQELAAKKSIIGDDPSAQIATLTDVLKKELGAIEKNIQMFQQAINAQRGRHEQHHQAHFAIVCSSLKARCAKSAKAFHVRLYGSLCENGGDLF
;
A
#
# COMPACT_ATOMS: atom_id res chain seq x y z
N MET A 1 14.49 -4.09 34.22
CA MET A 1 13.27 -4.84 33.83
C MET A 1 13.19 -6.04 34.75
N ASP A 2 12.21 -6.05 35.65
CA ASP A 2 12.06 -7.12 36.63
C ASP A 2 11.24 -8.25 36.01
N ARG A 3 11.94 -9.28 35.54
CA ARG A 3 11.34 -10.43 34.84
C ARG A 3 10.41 -11.25 35.75
N THR A 4 10.54 -11.09 37.06
CA THR A 4 9.70 -11.76 38.07
C THR A 4 8.30 -11.17 38.07
N SER A 5 8.19 -9.85 37.94
CA SER A 5 6.89 -9.16 37.83
C SER A 5 6.11 -9.58 36.59
N ASP A 6 6.79 -9.80 35.46
CA ASP A 6 6.15 -10.21 34.21
C ASP A 6 5.66 -11.66 34.28
N PHE A 7 6.45 -12.55 34.88
CA PHE A 7 6.07 -13.95 35.08
C PHE A 7 4.84 -14.07 35.97
N VAL A 8 4.81 -13.35 37.11
CA VAL A 8 3.65 -13.30 38.02
C VAL A 8 2.41 -12.76 37.32
N GLY A 9 2.56 -11.74 36.47
CA GLY A 9 1.45 -11.21 35.69
C GLY A 9 0.84 -12.23 34.71
N ILE A 10 1.68 -13.10 34.13
CA ILE A 10 1.25 -14.16 33.21
C ILE A 10 0.55 -15.29 33.98
N THR A 11 1.10 -15.75 35.11
CA THR A 11 0.46 -16.80 35.93
C THR A 11 -0.90 -16.36 36.46
N VAL A 12 -1.03 -15.13 36.95
CA VAL A 12 -2.32 -14.59 37.41
C VAL A 12 -3.35 -14.52 36.27
N LEU A 13 -2.93 -14.21 35.04
CA LEU A 13 -3.81 -14.19 33.86
C LEU A 13 -4.37 -15.59 33.54
N PHE A 14 -3.53 -16.63 33.61
CA PHE A 14 -3.94 -18.01 33.38
C PHE A 14 -4.78 -18.59 34.52
N GLU A 15 -4.51 -18.22 35.77
CA GLU A 15 -5.24 -18.71 36.94
C GLU A 15 -6.62 -18.06 37.11
N THR A 16 -6.74 -16.77 36.83
CA THR A 16 -7.98 -16.01 37.09
C THR A 16 -8.88 -15.86 35.86
N GLY A 17 -8.35 -16.07 34.66
CA GLY A 17 -9.07 -15.82 33.40
C GLY A 17 -9.40 -14.34 33.16
N ILE A 18 -8.99 -13.43 34.06
CA ILE A 18 -9.20 -12.00 33.92
C ILE A 18 -8.08 -11.45 33.04
N ALA A 19 -8.33 -11.43 31.73
CA ALA A 19 -7.47 -10.71 30.81
C ALA A 19 -7.43 -9.23 31.22
N ARG A 20 -6.24 -8.72 31.56
CA ARG A 20 -6.04 -7.26 31.65
C ARG A 20 -6.56 -6.68 30.34
N PRO A 21 -7.45 -5.67 30.35
CA PRO A 21 -7.86 -5.00 29.12
C PRO A 21 -6.59 -4.45 28.47
N GLN A 22 -6.14 -5.11 27.41
CA GLN A 22 -5.06 -4.62 26.57
C GLN A 22 -5.61 -3.36 25.91
N THR A 23 -5.35 -2.21 26.52
CA THR A 23 -5.62 -0.94 25.87
C THR A 23 -4.77 -0.91 24.60
N HIS A 24 -5.43 -1.08 23.45
CA HIS A 24 -4.76 -1.06 22.16
C HIS A 24 -3.96 0.24 22.08
N ARG A 25 -2.63 0.11 22.09
CA ARG A 25 -1.73 1.26 21.97
C ARG A 25 -2.13 2.00 20.69
N PRO A 26 -2.35 3.33 20.74
CA PRO A 26 -2.66 4.08 19.54
C PRO A 26 -1.56 3.83 18.50
N LEU A 27 -1.97 3.71 17.23
CA LEU A 27 -1.04 3.54 16.11
C LEU A 27 0.08 4.59 16.20
N SER A 28 1.32 4.18 15.93
CA SER A 28 2.41 5.15 15.81
C SER A 28 2.14 6.09 14.62
N ARG A 29 2.79 7.25 14.61
CA ARG A 29 2.71 8.18 13.46
C ARG A 29 3.08 7.46 12.16
N ASP A 30 4.13 6.64 12.20
CA ASP A 30 4.61 5.88 11.05
C ASP A 30 3.63 4.78 10.63
N ALA A 31 2.96 4.13 11.58
CA ALA A 31 1.90 3.16 11.27
C ALA A 31 0.69 3.82 10.59
N ARG A 32 0.29 5.04 11.03
CA ARG A 32 -0.77 5.80 10.37
C ARG A 32 -0.40 6.18 8.94
N LEU A 33 0.84 6.62 8.72
CA LEU A 33 1.33 6.96 7.38
C LEU A 33 1.38 5.74 6.47
N ALA A 34 1.90 4.61 6.97
CA ALA A 34 1.91 3.36 6.21
C ALA A 34 0.49 2.91 5.84
N GLN A 35 -0.46 3.01 6.77
CA GLN A 35 -1.87 2.68 6.53
C GLN A 35 -2.47 3.59 5.46
N GLN A 36 -2.24 4.90 5.53
CA GLN A 36 -2.72 5.85 4.53
C GLN A 36 -2.18 5.52 3.12
N ILE A 37 -0.89 5.19 2.99
CA ILE A 37 -0.29 4.78 1.71
C ILE A 37 -0.92 3.46 1.23
N ALA A 38 -1.15 2.51 2.13
CA ALA A 38 -1.78 1.23 1.78
C ALA A 38 -3.22 1.42 1.29
N ASP A 39 -3.98 2.34 1.89
CA ASP A 39 -5.34 2.68 1.47
C ASP A 39 -5.36 3.41 0.13
N GLN A 40 -4.42 4.33 -0.12
CA GLN A 40 -4.24 4.96 -1.43
C GLN A 40 -3.92 3.93 -2.52
N LEU A 41 -3.03 2.97 -2.24
CA LEU A 41 -2.74 1.86 -3.16
C LEU A 41 -3.99 1.02 -3.44
N ARG A 42 -4.78 0.70 -2.41
CA ARG A 42 -6.03 -0.06 -2.57
C ARG A 42 -7.03 0.68 -3.45
N GLN A 43 -7.20 2.00 -3.24
CA GLN A 43 -8.09 2.81 -4.06
C GLN A 43 -7.63 2.85 -5.52
N GLN A 44 -6.32 3.01 -5.73
CA GLN A 44 -5.72 3.03 -7.05
C GLN A 44 -5.88 1.68 -7.76
N GLU A 45 -5.73 0.55 -7.04
CA GLU A 45 -5.99 -0.80 -7.56
C GLU A 45 -7.46 -1.00 -8.00
N LEU A 46 -8.42 -0.40 -7.29
CA LEU A 46 -9.85 -0.43 -7.65
C LEU A 46 -10.13 0.39 -8.91
N CYS A 47 -9.63 1.63 -8.96
CA CYS A 47 -9.78 2.50 -10.13
C CYS A 47 -9.15 1.88 -11.39
N LEU A 48 -8.05 1.14 -11.23
CA LEU A 48 -7.42 0.37 -12.30
C LEU A 48 -8.33 -0.75 -12.87
N ARG A 49 -9.15 -1.38 -12.01
CA ARG A 49 -10.13 -2.39 -12.44
C ARG A 49 -11.29 -1.74 -13.20
N GLU A 50 -11.78 -0.61 -12.71
CA GLU A 50 -12.83 0.16 -13.38
C GLU A 50 -12.38 0.60 -14.79
N LEU A 51 -11.15 1.09 -14.93
CA LEU A 51 -10.57 1.43 -16.23
C LEU A 51 -10.53 0.20 -17.16
N GLN A 52 -10.18 -0.97 -16.63
CA GLN A 52 -10.15 -2.22 -17.40
C GLN A 52 -11.55 -2.61 -17.89
N GLU A 53 -12.57 -2.48 -17.04
CA GLU A 53 -13.96 -2.78 -17.42
C GLU A 53 -14.48 -1.81 -18.49
N LEU A 54 -14.15 -0.51 -18.38
CA LEU A 54 -14.52 0.50 -19.37
C LEU A 54 -13.83 0.25 -20.73
N ALA A 55 -12.55 -0.11 -20.70
CA ALA A 55 -11.80 -0.47 -21.91
C ALA A 55 -12.38 -1.73 -22.58
N ALA A 56 -12.78 -2.74 -21.79
CA ALA A 56 -13.43 -3.94 -22.32
C ALA A 56 -14.82 -3.64 -22.91
N LYS A 57 -15.62 -2.80 -22.26
CA LYS A 57 -16.95 -2.38 -22.76
C LYS A 57 -16.87 -1.60 -24.08
N LYS A 58 -15.85 -0.74 -24.24
CA LYS A 58 -15.55 -0.06 -25.52
C LYS A 58 -15.43 -1.07 -26.68
N SER A 59 -14.71 -2.16 -26.45
CA SER A 59 -14.49 -3.20 -27.45
C SER A 59 -15.76 -3.96 -27.85
N ILE A 60 -16.79 -3.98 -27.01
CA ILE A 60 -18.00 -4.80 -27.19
C ILE A 60 -19.16 -3.98 -27.75
N ILE A 61 -19.36 -2.74 -27.26
CA ILE A 61 -20.60 -1.99 -27.45
C ILE A 61 -20.44 -0.89 -28.53
N GLY A 62 -19.20 -0.51 -28.89
CA GLY A 62 -18.97 0.54 -29.90
C GLY A 62 -19.34 1.96 -29.46
N ASP A 63 -19.76 2.13 -28.20
CA ASP A 63 -19.84 3.43 -27.54
C ASP A 63 -18.41 3.98 -27.36
N ASP A 64 -18.21 5.30 -27.36
CA ASP A 64 -16.87 5.91 -27.29
C ASP A 64 -16.53 6.45 -25.89
N PRO A 65 -16.12 5.59 -24.92
CA PRO A 65 -15.68 6.04 -23.60
C PRO A 65 -14.25 6.61 -23.62
N SER A 66 -13.68 6.97 -24.79
CA SER A 66 -12.28 7.40 -24.88
C SER A 66 -11.95 8.61 -23.99
N ALA A 67 -12.87 9.55 -23.84
CA ALA A 67 -12.70 10.69 -22.94
C ALA A 67 -12.68 10.28 -21.45
N GLN A 68 -13.51 9.31 -21.06
CA GLN A 68 -13.56 8.78 -19.69
C GLN A 68 -12.30 7.96 -19.37
N ILE A 69 -11.87 7.12 -20.32
CA ILE A 69 -10.62 6.35 -20.24
C ILE A 69 -9.42 7.31 -20.10
N ALA A 70 -9.34 8.37 -20.92
CA ALA A 70 -8.26 9.35 -20.84
C ALA A 70 -8.25 10.06 -19.47
N THR A 71 -9.42 10.47 -18.99
CA THR A 71 -9.55 11.14 -17.67
C THR A 71 -9.10 10.22 -16.53
N LEU A 72 -9.60 8.98 -16.48
CA LEU A 72 -9.22 8.00 -15.46
C LEU A 72 -7.74 7.63 -15.54
N THR A 73 -7.19 7.54 -16.75
CA THR A 73 -5.77 7.30 -17.00
C THR A 73 -4.91 8.41 -16.40
N ASP A 74 -5.27 9.67 -16.60
CA ASP A 74 -4.52 10.81 -16.06
C ASP A 74 -4.62 10.90 -14.54
N VAL A 75 -5.79 10.59 -13.98
CA VAL A 75 -5.98 10.48 -12.53
C VAL A 75 -5.07 9.39 -11.96
N LEU A 76 -5.09 8.19 -12.53
CA LEU A 76 -4.26 7.06 -12.09
C LEU A 76 -2.75 7.36 -12.18
N LYS A 77 -2.29 8.05 -13.23
CA LYS A 77 -0.88 8.49 -13.35
C LYS A 77 -0.49 9.43 -12.21
N LYS A 78 -1.33 10.44 -11.94
CA LYS A 78 -1.09 11.42 -10.88
C LYS A 78 -1.09 10.75 -9.51
N GLU A 79 -2.03 9.86 -9.25
CA GLU A 79 -2.12 9.11 -8.00
C GLU A 79 -0.93 8.18 -7.78
N LEU A 80 -0.52 7.40 -8.80
CA LEU A 80 0.67 6.54 -8.71
C LEU A 80 1.93 7.36 -8.39
N GLY A 81 2.11 8.50 -9.06
CA GLY A 81 3.24 9.40 -8.78
C GLY A 81 3.20 10.01 -7.38
N ALA A 82 2.00 10.32 -6.85
CA ALA A 82 1.84 10.80 -5.48
C ALA A 82 2.13 9.70 -4.45
N ILE A 83 1.66 8.47 -4.68
CA ILE A 83 1.93 7.30 -3.82
C ILE A 83 3.42 7.01 -3.77
N GLU A 84 4.12 7.04 -4.91
CA GLU A 84 5.57 6.82 -4.97
C GLU A 84 6.32 7.87 -4.14
N LYS A 85 5.97 9.16 -4.27
CA LYS A 85 6.54 10.24 -3.44
C LYS A 85 6.29 10.01 -1.95
N ASN A 86 5.08 9.61 -1.57
CA ASN A 86 4.73 9.33 -0.17
C ASN A 86 5.57 8.16 0.38
N ILE A 87 5.79 7.11 -0.41
CA ILE A 87 6.66 5.98 -0.04
C ILE A 87 8.12 6.44 0.14
N GLN A 88 8.62 7.31 -0.74
CA GLN A 88 9.97 7.87 -0.61
C GLN A 88 10.13 8.71 0.66
N MET A 89 9.15 9.59 0.95
CA MET A 89 9.13 10.39 2.18
C MET A 89 9.06 9.50 3.42
N PHE A 90 8.24 8.44 3.38
CA PHE A 90 8.13 7.46 4.45
C PHE A 90 9.46 6.74 4.71
N GLN A 91 10.14 6.30 3.66
CA GLN A 91 11.46 5.69 3.77
C GLN A 91 12.49 6.64 4.42
N GLN A 92 12.50 7.91 4.00
CA GLN A 92 13.40 8.92 4.56
C GLN A 92 13.12 9.14 6.06
N ALA A 93 11.85 9.21 6.45
CA ALA A 93 11.44 9.37 7.84
C ALA A 93 11.90 8.19 8.72
N ILE A 94 11.79 6.95 8.23
CA ILE A 94 12.26 5.76 8.94
C ILE A 94 13.78 5.75 9.06
N ASN A 95 14.50 6.15 8.00
CA ASN A 95 15.95 6.16 7.98
C ASN A 95 16.57 7.27 8.86
N ALA A 96 15.82 8.33 9.11
CA ALA A 96 16.22 9.43 9.98
C ALA A 96 16.17 9.06 11.47
N GLN A 97 15.40 8.04 11.85
CA GLN A 97 15.34 7.53 13.22
C GLN A 97 16.63 6.71 13.49
N ARG A 98 17.45 7.18 14.44
CA ARG A 98 18.72 6.56 14.84
C ARG A 98 18.80 6.46 16.36
N GLY A 99 18.66 5.24 16.89
CA GLY A 99 18.87 4.93 18.30
C GLY A 99 18.73 3.44 18.60
N ARG A 100 19.37 2.93 19.67
CA ARG A 100 19.28 1.50 20.06
C ARG A 100 17.85 1.05 20.34
N HIS A 101 17.00 1.93 20.88
CA HIS A 101 15.58 1.68 21.13
C HIS A 101 14.70 1.70 19.87
N GLU A 102 15.24 2.22 18.75
CA GLU A 102 14.51 2.42 17.50
C GLU A 102 14.83 1.33 16.46
N GLN A 103 15.79 0.44 16.71
CA GLN A 103 16.19 -0.60 15.74
C GLN A 103 15.04 -1.53 15.35
N HIS A 104 14.25 -2.00 16.33
CA HIS A 104 13.11 -2.87 16.03
C HIS A 104 12.00 -2.11 15.28
N HIS A 105 11.76 -0.85 15.65
CA HIS A 105 10.80 0.02 14.96
C HIS A 105 11.24 0.28 13.51
N GLN A 106 12.50 0.65 13.32
CA GLN A 106 13.11 0.87 12.01
C GLN A 106 13.06 -0.39 11.14
N ALA A 107 13.43 -1.55 11.70
CA ALA A 107 13.38 -2.83 10.98
C ALA A 107 11.96 -3.19 10.55
N HIS A 108 10.98 -3.04 11.45
CA HIS A 108 9.58 -3.28 11.14
C HIS A 108 9.11 -2.38 9.99
N PHE A 109 9.35 -1.07 10.09
CA PHE A 109 8.88 -0.13 9.08
C PHE A 109 9.68 -0.16 7.78
N ALA A 110 10.94 -0.64 7.79
CA ALA A 110 11.70 -0.93 6.57
C ALA A 110 11.07 -2.08 5.76
N ILE A 111 10.58 -3.13 6.44
CA ILE A 111 9.83 -4.22 5.80
C ILE A 111 8.51 -3.69 5.22
N VAL A 112 7.77 -2.89 5.99
CA VAL A 112 6.52 -2.26 5.53
C VAL A 112 6.77 -1.38 4.30
N CYS A 113 7.81 -0.54 4.32
CA CYS A 113 8.18 0.28 3.18
C CYS A 113 8.52 -0.55 1.94
N SER A 114 9.26 -1.65 2.11
CA SER A 114 9.59 -2.57 1.02
C SER A 114 8.35 -3.22 0.42
N SER A 115 7.39 -3.63 1.26
CA SER A 115 6.09 -4.16 0.81
C SER A 115 5.29 -3.12 0.03
N LEU A 116 5.21 -1.87 0.52
CA LEU A 116 4.53 -0.78 -0.17
C LEU A 116 5.18 -0.46 -1.52
N LYS A 117 6.51 -0.43 -1.59
CA LYS A 117 7.26 -0.27 -2.86
C LYS A 117 6.93 -1.37 -3.86
N ALA A 118 6.97 -2.63 -3.42
CA ALA A 118 6.66 -3.77 -4.29
C ALA A 118 5.21 -3.72 -4.82
N ARG A 119 4.25 -3.37 -3.96
CA ARG A 119 2.85 -3.17 -4.36
C ARG A 119 2.68 -2.02 -5.35
N CYS A 120 3.32 -0.88 -5.11
CA CYS A 120 3.30 0.26 -6.01
C CYS A 120 3.89 -0.10 -7.38
N ALA A 121 5.06 -0.75 -7.41
CA ALA A 121 5.69 -1.21 -8.65
C ALA A 121 4.81 -2.23 -9.41
N LYS A 122 4.18 -3.17 -8.69
CA LYS A 122 3.22 -4.11 -9.30
C LYS A 122 2.04 -3.37 -9.92
N SER A 123 1.51 -2.36 -9.24
CA SER A 123 0.38 -1.58 -9.74
C SER A 123 0.76 -0.72 -10.95
N ALA A 124 1.94 -0.08 -10.92
CA ALA A 124 2.48 0.66 -12.05
C ALA A 124 2.69 -0.24 -13.28
N LYS A 125 3.23 -1.45 -13.10
CA LYS A 125 3.35 -2.45 -14.17
C LYS A 125 1.99 -2.84 -14.71
N ALA A 126 1.02 -3.09 -13.83
CA ALA A 126 -0.32 -3.49 -14.22
C ALA A 126 -1.11 -2.36 -14.90
N PHE A 127 -0.79 -1.10 -14.60
CA PHE A 127 -1.27 0.09 -15.30
C PHE A 127 -0.69 0.18 -16.71
N HIS A 128 0.63 0.02 -16.84
CA HIS A 128 1.31 0.02 -18.14
C HIS A 128 0.81 -1.09 -19.06
N VAL A 129 0.76 -2.33 -18.57
CA VAL A 129 0.25 -3.48 -19.34
C VAL A 129 -1.19 -3.28 -19.79
N ARG A 130 -2.06 -2.65 -18.98
CA ARG A 130 -3.46 -2.47 -19.39
C ARG A 130 -3.67 -1.34 -20.38
N LEU A 131 -2.86 -0.27 -20.32
CA LEU A 131 -2.93 0.81 -21.30
C LEU A 131 -2.31 0.42 -22.64
N TYR A 132 -1.15 -0.23 -22.63
CA TYR A 132 -0.42 -0.56 -23.85
C TYR A 132 -0.77 -1.96 -24.37
N GLY A 133 -1.12 -2.91 -23.50
CA GLY A 133 -1.54 -4.26 -23.89
C GLY A 133 -2.96 -4.34 -24.45
N SER A 134 -3.89 -3.43 -24.08
CA SER A 134 -5.19 -3.36 -24.75
C SER A 134 -5.17 -2.62 -26.09
N LEU A 135 -4.04 -1.96 -26.42
CA LEU A 135 -3.80 -1.35 -27.73
C LEU A 135 -2.97 -2.25 -28.66
N CYS A 136 -2.34 -3.31 -28.12
CA CYS A 136 -1.48 -4.24 -28.86
C CYS A 136 -2.12 -5.62 -29.14
N GLU A 137 -3.46 -5.74 -29.17
CA GLU A 137 -4.10 -6.85 -29.92
C GLU A 137 -4.03 -6.64 -31.45
N ASN A 138 -3.30 -5.62 -31.92
CA ASN A 138 -2.78 -5.55 -33.29
C ASN A 138 -1.29 -5.18 -33.29
N GLY A 139 -0.45 -6.13 -32.92
CA GLY A 139 0.91 -6.23 -33.44
C GLY A 139 2.02 -5.53 -32.66
N GLY A 140 3.02 -6.34 -32.29
CA GLY A 140 4.41 -5.90 -32.19
C GLY A 140 4.94 -5.80 -30.78
N ASP A 141 5.82 -6.73 -30.42
CA ASP A 141 6.89 -6.51 -29.44
C ASP A 141 7.47 -5.10 -29.55
N LEU A 142 7.76 -4.45 -28.43
CA LEU A 142 9.09 -3.88 -28.14
C LEU A 142 9.10 -3.12 -26.80
N PHE A 143 10.05 -3.55 -25.96
CA PHE A 143 10.73 -2.88 -24.83
C PHE A 143 9.93 -2.42 -23.60
#